data_AF-A0A6J1QPQ7-F1
#
_entry.id   AF-A0A6J1QPQ7-F1
#
_cell.length_a   1.000
_cell.length_b   1.000
_cell.length_c   1.000
_cell.angle_alpha   90.00
_cell.angle_beta   90.00
_cell.angle_gamma   90.00
#
_symmetry.space_group_name_H-M   'P 1'
#
loop_
_entity.id
_entity.type
_entity.pdbx_description
1 polymer ?
#
loop_
_entity_poly.entity_id
_entity_poly.type
_entity_poly.pdbx_seq_one_letter_code
_entity_poly.pdbx_strand_id
1 'polypeptide(L)'
;MVYVVKFNIFFFDTKKLKQMLEEIINNRRMLTDPQEIKIVEHYAHQGKTVTFISTLLMIFAVFTMLIMELIPDILDFFRPLNESRAHYISFLNEYHMNKGVQFYYFLLYSIISINIGVLSLLSVSTMLLLISLHCCALFKICR
;
A
#
# COMPACT_ATOMS: atom_id res chain seq x y z
N MET A 1 6.31 -12.46 -1.46
CA MET A 1 5.31 -12.33 -2.55
C MET A 1 4.27 -13.43 -2.59
N VAL A 2 4.63 -14.73 -2.57
CA VAL A 2 3.64 -15.84 -2.65
C VAL A 2 2.53 -15.74 -1.57
N TYR A 3 2.89 -15.43 -0.33
CA TYR A 3 1.90 -15.25 0.75
C TYR A 3 0.96 -14.07 0.54
N VAL A 4 1.49 -12.95 0.02
CA VAL A 4 0.70 -11.75 -0.31
C VAL A 4 -0.27 -12.08 -1.44
N VAL A 5 0.17 -12.78 -2.48
CA VAL A 5 -0.70 -13.20 -3.59
C VAL A 5 -1.81 -14.14 -3.09
N LYS A 6 -1.48 -15.14 -2.26
CA LYS A 6 -2.48 -16.03 -1.66
C LYS A 6 -3.48 -15.29 -0.77
N PHE A 7 -3.00 -14.35 0.06
CA PHE A 7 -3.83 -13.50 0.90
C PHE A 7 -4.79 -12.66 0.06
N ASN A 8 -4.28 -12.02 -1.00
CA ASN A 8 -5.10 -11.27 -1.94
C ASN A 8 -6.14 -12.18 -2.60
N ILE A 9 -5.76 -13.31 -3.19
CA ILE A 9 -6.71 -14.23 -3.85
C ILE A 9 -7.82 -14.69 -2.90
N PHE A 10 -7.48 -15.00 -1.65
CA PHE A 10 -8.45 -15.39 -0.63
C PHE A 10 -9.45 -14.28 -0.31
N PHE A 11 -8.97 -13.02 -0.21
CA PHE A 11 -9.85 -11.88 0.06
C PHE A 11 -10.60 -11.36 -1.17
N PHE A 12 -10.02 -11.49 -2.35
CA PHE A 12 -10.63 -11.19 -3.64
C PHE A 12 -11.54 -12.33 -4.11
N ASP A 13 -12.39 -12.87 -3.23
CA ASP A 13 -13.63 -13.50 -3.70
C ASP A 13 -14.51 -12.38 -4.27
N THR A 14 -14.30 -12.11 -5.56
CA THR A 14 -14.89 -10.98 -6.29
C THR A 14 -16.40 -10.93 -6.18
N LYS A 15 -17.06 -12.08 -6.01
CA LYS A 15 -18.50 -12.18 -5.80
C LYS A 15 -18.90 -11.62 -4.44
N LYS A 16 -18.25 -12.06 -3.37
CA LYS A 16 -18.54 -11.58 -2.01
C LYS A 16 -18.23 -10.11 -1.85
N LEU A 17 -17.09 -9.65 -2.37
CA LEU A 17 -16.72 -8.23 -2.30
C LEU A 17 -17.73 -7.36 -3.05
N LYS A 18 -18.19 -7.79 -4.22
CA LYS A 18 -19.23 -7.09 -4.98
C LYS A 18 -20.55 -7.00 -4.20
N GLN A 19 -20.98 -8.10 -3.58
CA GLN A 19 -22.18 -8.11 -2.74
C GLN A 19 -22.07 -7.12 -1.57
N MET A 20 -20.95 -7.12 -0.84
CA MET A 20 -20.72 -6.19 0.26
C MET A 20 -20.76 -4.72 -0.20
N LEU A 21 -20.17 -4.41 -1.35
CA LEU A 21 -20.19 -3.05 -1.91
C LEU A 21 -21.61 -2.63 -2.32
N GLU A 22 -22.38 -3.54 -2.93
CA GLU A 22 -23.78 -3.29 -3.27
C GLU A 22 -24.63 -3.02 -2.02
N GLU A 23 -24.44 -3.78 -0.94
CA GLU A 23 -25.09 -3.56 0.35
C GLU A 23 -24.75 -2.18 0.92
N ILE A 24 -23.46 -1.79 0.93
CA ILE A 24 -23.03 -0.46 1.40
C ILE A 24 -23.74 0.65 0.61
N ILE A 25 -23.81 0.52 -0.72
CA ILE A 25 -24.46 1.49 -1.60
C ILE A 25 -25.96 1.55 -1.32
N ASN A 26 -26.62 0.40 -1.18
CA ASN A 26 -28.05 0.32 -0.93
C ASN A 26 -28.41 0.89 0.45
N ASN A 27 -27.67 0.54 1.50
CA ASN A 27 -27.83 1.11 2.84
C ASN A 27 -27.70 2.63 2.80
N ARG A 28 -26.70 3.15 2.09
CA ARG A 28 -26.51 4.59 1.91
C ARG A 28 -27.69 5.27 1.22
N ARG A 29 -28.37 4.62 0.29
CA ARG A 29 -29.56 5.16 -0.40
C ARG A 29 -30.82 5.14 0.46
N MET A 30 -30.92 4.20 1.39
CA MET A 30 -32.09 4.06 2.28
C MET A 30 -32.07 5.06 3.44
N LEU A 31 -30.89 5.58 3.79
CA LEU A 31 -30.71 6.60 4.83
C LEU A 31 -31.37 7.93 4.43
N THR A 32 -32.42 8.31 5.14
CA THR A 32 -33.16 9.57 4.93
C THR A 32 -32.99 10.56 6.09
N ASP A 33 -32.66 10.06 7.28
CA ASP A 33 -32.49 10.90 8.46
C ASP A 33 -31.15 11.68 8.42
N PRO A 34 -31.17 13.01 8.59
CA PRO A 34 -29.96 13.83 8.56
C PRO A 34 -28.93 13.48 9.64
N GLN A 35 -29.35 12.99 10.82
CA GLN A 35 -28.43 12.59 11.89
C GLN A 35 -27.73 11.28 11.54
N GLU A 36 -28.47 10.31 10.99
CA GLU A 36 -27.91 9.03 10.54
C GLU A 36 -26.90 9.24 9.41
N ILE A 37 -27.22 10.10 8.43
CA ILE A 37 -26.31 10.48 7.34
C ILE A 37 -25.02 11.07 7.91
N LYS A 38 -25.12 11.99 8.88
CA LYS A 38 -23.95 12.62 9.51
C LYS A 38 -23.05 11.60 10.22
N ILE A 39 -23.62 10.56 10.83
CA ILE A 39 -22.86 9.47 11.44
C ILE A 39 -22.09 8.70 10.37
N VAL A 40 -22.74 8.27 9.29
CA VAL A 40 -22.09 7.53 8.19
C VAL A 40 -20.98 8.37 7.55
N GLU A 41 -21.23 9.65 7.30
CA GLU A 41 -20.22 10.56 6.74
C GLU A 41 -19.01 10.74 7.65
N HIS A 42 -19.21 10.79 8.96
CA HIS A 42 -18.11 10.86 9.91
C HIS A 42 -17.18 9.66 9.80
N TYR A 43 -17.72 8.43 9.79
CA TYR A 43 -16.93 7.21 9.64
C TYR A 43 -16.32 7.08 8.24
N ALA A 44 -17.04 7.47 7.19
CA ALA A 44 -16.51 7.49 5.83
C ALA A 44 -15.33 8.47 5.70
N HIS A 45 -15.43 9.64 6.33
CA HIS A 45 -14.34 10.62 6.37
C HIS A 45 -13.12 10.07 7.12
N GLN A 46 -13.30 9.41 8.26
CA GLN A 46 -12.21 8.74 8.97
C GLN A 46 -11.51 7.71 8.09
N GLY A 47 -12.27 6.84 7.42
CA GLY A 47 -11.71 5.83 6.52
C GLY A 47 -10.94 6.44 5.33
N LYS A 48 -11.45 7.53 4.76
CA LYS A 48 -10.77 8.29 3.69
C LYS A 48 -9.45 8.89 4.20
N THR A 49 -9.44 9.48 5.39
CA THR A 49 -8.24 10.06 6.00
C THR A 49 -7.18 9.01 6.28
N VAL A 50 -7.57 7.85 6.85
CA VAL A 50 -6.64 6.73 7.08
C VAL A 50 -6.04 6.24 5.76
N THR A 51 -6.88 6.02 4.73
CA THR A 51 -6.43 5.58 3.40
C THR A 51 -5.47 6.58 2.76
N PHE A 52 -5.75 7.88 2.90
CA PHE A 52 -4.90 8.94 2.38
C PHE A 52 -3.53 8.96 3.10
N ILE A 53 -3.52 8.95 4.43
CA ILE A 53 -2.29 8.94 5.23
C ILE A 53 -1.46 7.68 4.92
N SER A 54 -2.09 6.51 4.85
CA SER A 54 -1.38 5.26 4.55
C SER A 54 -0.77 5.26 3.15
N THR A 55 -1.44 5.87 2.17
CA THR A 55 -0.91 6.03 0.81
C THR A 55 0.27 6.99 0.78
N LEU A 56 0.20 8.12 1.49
CA LEU A 56 1.32 9.05 1.61
C LEU A 56 2.55 8.42 2.28
N LEU A 57 2.32 7.66 3.36
CA LEU A 57 3.37 6.93 4.05
C LEU A 57 4.04 5.90 3.14
N MET A 58 3.26 5.18 2.34
CA MET A 58 3.79 4.24 1.34
C MET A 58 4.67 4.96 0.31
N ILE A 59 4.20 6.08 -0.24
CA ILE A 59 4.98 6.89 -1.19
C ILE A 59 6.30 7.34 -0.56
N PHE A 60 6.25 7.88 0.65
CA PHE A 60 7.44 8.29 1.39
C PHE A 60 8.42 7.12 1.59
N ALA A 61 7.91 5.96 2.00
CA ALA A 61 8.73 4.76 2.19
C ALA A 61 9.45 4.35 0.89
N VAL A 62 8.75 4.37 -0.25
CA VAL A 62 9.34 4.04 -1.56
C VAL A 62 10.45 5.01 -1.93
N PHE A 63 10.25 6.32 -1.73
CA PHE A 63 11.30 7.33 -1.95
C PHE A 63 12.51 7.10 -1.05
N THR A 64 12.29 6.80 0.24
CA THR A 64 13.41 6.53 1.16
C THR A 64 14.17 5.27 0.77
N MET A 65 13.50 4.21 0.32
CA MET A 65 14.17 2.99 -0.17
C MET A 65 15.02 3.28 -1.41
N LEU A 66 14.47 4.02 -2.38
CA LEU A 66 15.22 4.43 -3.59
C LEU A 66 16.49 5.21 -3.22
N ILE A 67 16.36 6.21 -2.35
CA ILE A 67 17.52 7.01 -1.91
C ILE A 67 18.56 6.10 -1.25
N MET A 68 18.15 5.20 -0.34
CA MET A 68 19.05 4.29 0.35
C MET A 68 19.83 3.37 -0.60
N GLU A 69 19.19 2.83 -1.62
CA GLU A 69 19.86 1.96 -2.61
C GLU A 69 20.81 2.73 -3.54
N LEU A 70 20.53 4.02 -3.78
CA LEU A 70 21.35 4.93 -4.61
C LEU A 70 22.41 5.70 -3.81
N ILE A 71 22.47 5.57 -2.48
CA ILE A 71 23.52 6.16 -1.62
C ILE A 71 24.94 5.97 -2.18
N PRO A 72 25.38 4.76 -2.59
CA PRO A 72 26.72 4.57 -3.16
C PRO A 72 26.99 5.42 -4.41
N ASP A 73 26.01 5.56 -5.31
CA ASP A 73 26.11 6.41 -6.51
C ASP A 73 26.22 7.90 -6.16
N ILE A 74 25.37 8.35 -5.23
CA ILE A 74 25.37 9.74 -4.75
C ILE A 74 26.73 10.07 -4.11
N LEU A 75 27.26 9.16 -3.30
CA LEU A 75 28.55 9.35 -2.64
C LEU A 75 29.74 9.34 -3.61
N ASP A 76 29.67 8.57 -4.70
CA ASP A 76 30.70 8.57 -5.75
C ASP A 76 30.67 9.86 -6.58
N PHE A 77 29.51 10.48 -6.78
CA PHE A 77 29.41 11.81 -7.40
C PHE A 77 30.08 12.91 -6.56
N PHE A 78 29.86 12.92 -5.24
CA PHE A 78 30.42 13.94 -4.35
C PHE A 78 31.89 13.70 -3.98
N ARG A 79 32.27 12.43 -3.77
CA ARG A 79 33.62 12.04 -3.38
C ARG A 79 34.01 10.75 -4.10
N PRO A 80 34.51 10.87 -5.34
CA PRO A 80 34.99 9.70 -6.08
C PRO A 80 36.19 9.11 -5.35
N LEU A 81 36.15 7.80 -5.06
CA LEU A 81 37.32 7.06 -4.61
C LEU A 81 38.00 6.39 -5.81
N ASN A 82 39.32 6.19 -5.72
CA ASN A 82 40.08 5.42 -6.72
C ASN A 82 39.61 3.96 -6.82
N GLU A 83 38.97 3.43 -5.77
CA GLU A 83 38.28 2.15 -5.79
C GLU A 83 36.76 2.39 -5.78
N SER A 84 36.06 1.74 -6.71
CA SER A 84 34.61 1.92 -6.83
C SER A 84 33.88 1.26 -5.64
N ARG A 85 32.90 1.94 -5.05
CA ARG A 85 32.13 1.43 -3.89
C ARG A 85 31.29 0.22 -4.28
N ALA A 86 31.20 -0.80 -3.43
CA ALA A 86 30.31 -1.94 -3.68
C ALA A 86 28.85 -1.51 -3.50
N HIS A 87 27.97 -1.85 -4.46
CA HIS A 87 26.54 -1.68 -4.29
C HIS A 87 25.99 -2.84 -3.48
N TYR A 88 25.32 -2.54 -2.38
CA TYR A 88 24.59 -3.52 -1.59
C TYR A 88 23.10 -3.29 -1.81
N ILE A 89 22.43 -4.23 -2.46
CA ILE A 89 20.97 -4.25 -2.46
C ILE A 89 20.56 -4.77 -1.08
N SER A 90 19.91 -3.93 -0.28
CA SER A 90 19.49 -4.28 1.10
C SER A 90 18.67 -5.57 1.20
N PHE A 91 17.99 -5.97 0.12
CA PHE A 91 17.21 -7.21 0.04
C PHE A 91 18.00 -8.46 -0.41
N LEU A 92 19.22 -8.29 -0.93
CA LEU A 92 20.02 -9.37 -1.50
C LEU A 92 21.46 -9.25 -1.00
N ASN A 93 21.64 -9.41 0.31
CA ASN A 93 22.94 -9.25 0.99
C ASN A 93 24.01 -10.28 0.54
N GLU A 94 23.61 -11.31 -0.23
CA GLU A 94 24.48 -12.42 -0.64
C GLU A 94 24.98 -12.31 -2.09
N TYR A 95 24.38 -11.44 -2.91
CA TYR A 95 24.75 -11.35 -4.32
C TYR A 95 25.59 -10.10 -4.55
N HIS A 96 26.91 -10.29 -4.53
CA HIS A 96 27.88 -9.35 -5.09
C HIS A 96 27.67 -9.28 -6.61
N MET A 97 26.60 -8.61 -7.07
CA MET A 97 26.36 -8.39 -8.49
C MET A 97 27.40 -7.40 -9.00
N ASN A 98 28.11 -7.79 -10.05
CA ASN A 98 29.14 -6.97 -10.67
C ASN A 98 28.52 -5.66 -11.20
N LYS A 99 29.25 -4.55 -11.04
CA LYS A 99 28.80 -3.19 -11.39
C LYS A 99 28.40 -3.09 -12.86
N GLY A 100 27.19 -2.60 -13.16
CA GLY A 100 26.74 -2.36 -14.53
C GLY A 100 25.23 -2.31 -14.73
N VAL A 101 24.78 -2.28 -16.00
CA VAL A 101 23.37 -2.17 -16.42
C VAL A 101 22.47 -3.25 -15.78
N GLN A 102 23.02 -4.43 -15.50
CA GLN A 102 22.29 -5.54 -14.86
C GLN A 102 21.85 -5.24 -13.42
N PHE A 103 22.65 -4.47 -12.67
CA PHE A 103 22.30 -4.02 -11.32
C PHE A 103 21.05 -3.13 -11.34
N TYR A 104 21.05 -2.09 -12.18
CA TYR A 104 19.91 -1.17 -12.29
C TYR A 104 18.64 -1.88 -12.78
N TYR A 105 18.78 -2.84 -13.70
CA TYR A 105 17.64 -3.65 -14.14
C TYR A 105 17.05 -4.48 -13.00
N PHE A 106 17.90 -5.17 -12.23
CA PHE A 106 17.45 -5.99 -11.10
C PHE A 106 16.86 -5.15 -9.96
N LEU A 107 17.47 -3.99 -9.66
CA LEU A 107 16.96 -3.02 -8.71
C LEU A 107 15.57 -2.53 -9.11
N LEU A 108 15.40 -2.10 -10.36
CA LEU A 108 14.11 -1.65 -10.88
C LEU A 108 13.05 -2.76 -10.82
N TYR A 109 13.40 -3.98 -11.23
CA TYR A 109 12.50 -5.14 -11.13
C TYR A 109 12.07 -5.42 -9.68
N SER A 110 13.02 -5.39 -8.75
CA SER A 110 12.78 -5.65 -7.32
C SER A 110 11.86 -4.59 -6.72
N ILE A 111 12.13 -3.32 -6.99
CA ILE A 111 11.31 -2.19 -6.51
C ILE A 111 9.89 -2.31 -7.05
N ILE A 112 9.71 -2.58 -8.35
CA ILE A 112 8.37 -2.73 -8.94
C ILE A 112 7.63 -3.91 -8.30
N SER A 113 8.30 -5.05 -8.13
CA SER A 113 7.71 -6.24 -7.52
C SER A 113 7.25 -5.97 -6.08
N ILE A 114 8.10 -5.33 -5.28
CA ILE A 114 7.79 -4.93 -3.89
C ILE A 114 6.60 -3.97 -3.86
N ASN A 115 6.61 -2.94 -4.71
CA ASN A 115 5.54 -1.96 -4.78
C ASN A 115 4.19 -2.59 -5.14
N ILE A 116 4.13 -3.48 -6.12
CA ILE A 116 2.89 -4.18 -6.50
C ILE A 116 2.36 -4.99 -5.30
N GLY A 117 3.25 -5.72 -4.61
CA GLY A 117 2.87 -6.48 -3.42
C GLY A 117 2.31 -5.61 -2.31
N VAL A 118 3.01 -4.53 -1.94
CA VAL A 118 2.57 -3.60 -0.89
C VAL A 118 1.28 -2.90 -1.27
N LEU A 119 1.13 -2.44 -2.52
CA LEU A 119 -0.07 -1.75 -2.98
C LEU A 119 -1.30 -2.67 -2.92
N SER A 120 -1.14 -3.94 -3.31
CA SER A 120 -2.22 -4.92 -3.23
C SER A 120 -2.67 -5.14 -1.78
N LEU A 121 -1.72 -5.32 -0.86
CA LEU A 121 -2.00 -5.50 0.56
C LEU A 121 -2.66 -4.27 1.18
N LEU A 122 -2.18 -3.08 0.82
CA LEU A 122 -2.73 -1.82 1.29
C LEU A 122 -4.17 -1.63 0.79
N SER A 123 -4.44 -1.97 -0.46
CA SER A 123 -5.79 -1.93 -1.06
C SER A 123 -6.76 -2.84 -0.31
N VAL A 124 -6.38 -4.11 -0.07
CA VAL A 124 -7.23 -5.04 0.70
C VAL A 124 -7.45 -4.55 2.13
N SER A 125 -6.38 -4.10 2.80
CA SER A 125 -6.45 -3.64 4.19
C SER A 125 -7.35 -2.41 4.35
N THR A 126 -7.25 -1.45 3.43
CA THR A 126 -8.08 -0.23 3.43
C THR A 126 -9.53 -0.52 3.10
N MET A 127 -9.80 -1.43 2.15
CA MET A 127 -11.17 -1.89 1.88
C MET A 127 -11.82 -2.54 3.10
N LEU A 128 -11.11 -3.44 3.79
CA LEU A 128 -11.64 -4.10 5.00
C LEU A 128 -11.90 -3.11 6.13
N LEU A 129 -11.02 -2.13 6.29
CA LEU A 129 -11.20 -1.05 7.25
C LEU A 129 -12.44 -0.21 6.91
N LEU A 130 -12.64 0.14 5.64
CA LEU A 130 -13.83 0.90 5.21
C LEU A 130 -15.13 0.13 5.43
N ILE A 131 -15.16 -1.17 5.11
CA ILE A 131 -16.33 -2.04 5.38
C ILE A 131 -16.59 -2.09 6.88
N SER A 132 -15.55 -2.29 7.70
CA SER A 132 -15.68 -2.33 9.16
C SER A 132 -16.21 -1.01 9.74
N LEU A 133 -15.70 0.13 9.25
CA LEU A 133 -16.18 1.46 9.65
C LEU A 133 -17.64 1.68 9.24
N HIS A 134 -18.06 1.19 8.07
CA HIS A 134 -19.46 1.24 7.64
C HIS A 134 -20.35 0.42 8.58
N CYS A 135 -19.95 -0.80 8.93
CA CYS A 135 -20.66 -1.61 9.93
C CYS A 135 -20.75 -0.89 11.28
N CYS A 136 -19.65 -0.30 11.77
CA CYS A 136 -19.65 0.49 13.00
C CYS A 136 -20.63 1.67 12.95
N ALA A 137 -20.72 2.35 11.80
CA ALA A 137 -21.68 3.45 11.61
C ALA A 137 -23.12 2.95 11.71
N LEU A 138 -23.45 1.82 11.06
CA LEU A 138 -24.78 1.20 11.14
C LEU A 138 -25.12 0.76 12.57
N PHE A 139 -24.20 0.11 13.27
CA PHE A 139 -24.40 -0.26 14.68
C PHE A 139 -24.64 0.95 15.59
N LYS A 140 -24.02 2.09 15.28
CA LYS A 140 -24.22 3.34 16.03
C LYS A 140 -25.56 3.99 15.72
N ILE A 141 -26.12 3.78 14.54
CA ILE A 141 -27.45 4.25 14.15
C ILE A 141 -28.54 3.40 14.84
N CYS A 142 -28.36 2.08 14.92
CA CYS A 142 -29.33 1.19 15.54
C CYS A 142 -29.37 1.26 17.08
N ARG A 143 -28.43 1.97 17.71
CA ARG A 143 -28.34 2.10 19.16
C ARG A 143 -28.94 3.42 19.63
#